data_AF-A0A7J7XMY2-F1
#
_entry.id   AF-A0A7J7XMY2-F1
#
_cell.length_a   1.000
_cell.length_b   1.000
_cell.length_c   1.000
_cell.angle_alpha   90.00
_cell.angle_beta   90.00
_cell.angle_gamma   90.00
#
_symmetry.space_group_name_H-M   'P 1'
#
loop_
_entity.id
_entity.type
_entity.pdbx_description
1 polymer ?
#
loop_
_entity_poly.entity_id
_entity_poly.type
_entity_poly.pdbx_seq_one_letter_code
_entity_poly.pdbx_strand_id
1 'polypeptide(L)'
;MPFSNSHNTLKLRFPAEDEFPDLSSHNNHMAKVLTPEMYAELRAKSTPSGFTLDDIIQTGVDNPGHPYIMTVGCVAGDEESYEVFKELVQMVVDGVKLLIEMEQRLEQGQAIDDLVPAQK
;
A
#
# COMPACT_ATOMS: atom_id res chain seq x y z
N MET A 1 20.21 1.74 14.74
CA MET A 1 21.17 1.93 13.63
C MET A 1 21.47 3.42 13.50
N PRO A 2 22.73 3.91 13.49
CA PRO A 2 23.05 5.34 13.56
C PRO A 2 23.15 6.00 12.17
N PHE A 3 22.33 5.60 11.21
CA PHE A 3 22.29 6.25 9.90
C PHE A 3 21.14 7.25 9.88
N SER A 4 21.47 8.52 9.68
CA SER A 4 20.49 9.60 9.57
C SER A 4 19.55 9.37 8.39
N ASN A 5 18.24 9.56 8.56
CA ASN A 5 17.21 9.49 7.51
C ASN A 5 17.27 10.71 6.56
N SER A 6 18.48 11.03 6.11
CA SER A 6 18.80 12.23 5.35
C SER A 6 18.14 12.21 3.97
N HIS A 7 17.95 11.01 3.39
CA HIS A 7 17.30 10.84 2.09
C HIS A 7 15.82 11.24 2.16
N ASN A 8 15.07 10.81 3.18
CA ASN A 8 13.67 11.24 3.33
C ASN A 8 13.59 12.74 3.62
N THR A 9 14.50 13.26 4.45
CA THR A 9 14.58 14.70 4.74
C THR A 9 14.80 15.55 3.48
N LEU A 10 15.51 15.03 2.47
CA LEU A 10 15.68 15.70 1.17
C LEU A 10 14.38 15.68 0.35
N LYS A 11 13.67 14.54 0.30
CA LYS A 11 12.40 14.40 -0.41
C LYS A 11 11.30 15.32 0.14
N LEU A 12 11.29 15.54 1.45
CA LEU A 12 10.35 16.46 2.11
C LEU A 12 10.53 17.94 1.73
N ARG A 13 11.60 18.28 1.00
CA ARG A 13 11.78 19.63 0.44
C ARG A 13 10.96 19.86 -0.83
N PHE A 14 10.43 18.80 -1.42
CA PHE A 14 9.60 18.85 -2.62
C PHE A 14 8.12 18.62 -2.25
N PRO A 15 7.18 19.22 -3.01
CA PRO A 15 5.75 18.93 -2.91
C PRO A 15 5.45 17.43 -2.90
N ALA A 16 4.41 17.02 -2.19
CA ALA A 16 4.03 15.60 -2.12
C ALA A 16 3.58 15.07 -3.49
N GLU A 17 2.94 15.91 -4.31
CA GLU A 17 2.53 15.56 -5.68
C GLU A 17 3.70 15.25 -6.62
N ASP A 18 4.84 15.91 -6.44
CA ASP A 18 6.04 15.70 -7.27
C ASP A 18 6.74 14.36 -6.97
N GLU A 19 6.49 13.82 -5.79
CA GLU A 19 7.10 12.57 -5.29
C GLU A 19 6.09 11.41 -5.24
N PHE A 20 4.81 11.70 -5.54
CA PHE A 20 3.77 10.67 -5.64
C PHE A 20 4.07 9.73 -6.82
N PRO A 21 4.05 8.40 -6.63
CA PRO A 21 4.38 7.48 -7.71
C PRO A 21 3.32 7.51 -8.82
N ASP A 22 3.75 7.44 -10.09
CA ASP A 22 2.84 7.17 -11.19
C ASP A 22 2.40 5.70 -11.16
N LEU A 23 1.14 5.48 -10.76
CA LEU A 23 0.52 4.17 -10.65
C LEU A 23 -0.54 3.91 -11.73
N SER A 24 -0.55 4.71 -12.81
CA SER A 24 -1.57 4.66 -13.86
C SER A 24 -1.63 3.32 -14.60
N SER A 25 -0.55 2.53 -14.57
CA SER A 25 -0.45 1.21 -15.21
C SER A 25 -0.41 0.05 -14.22
N HIS A 26 -0.71 0.31 -12.94
CA HIS A 26 -0.49 -0.64 -11.85
C HIS A 26 -1.77 -1.38 -11.44
N ASN A 27 -1.60 -2.67 -11.17
CA ASN A 27 -2.60 -3.59 -10.69
C ASN A 27 -2.04 -4.48 -9.57
N ASN A 28 -1.88 -3.86 -8.40
CA ASN A 28 -1.57 -4.50 -7.12
C ASN A 28 -2.40 -3.83 -6.01
N HIS A 29 -2.57 -4.49 -4.86
CA HIS A 29 -3.44 -3.98 -3.79
C HIS A 29 -3.02 -2.59 -3.30
N MET A 30 -1.72 -2.37 -3.06
CA MET A 30 -1.18 -1.06 -2.66
C MET A 30 -1.59 0.05 -3.63
N ALA A 31 -1.45 -0.17 -4.94
CA ALA A 31 -1.81 0.83 -5.96
C ALA A 31 -3.32 1.11 -6.06
N LYS A 32 -4.18 0.19 -5.62
CA LYS A 32 -5.64 0.40 -5.57
C LYS A 32 -6.07 1.22 -4.35
N VAL A 33 -5.25 1.31 -3.31
CA VAL A 33 -5.62 1.96 -2.04
C VAL A 33 -4.82 3.23 -1.73
N LEU A 34 -3.59 3.36 -2.25
CA LEU A 34 -2.77 4.54 -2.01
C LEU A 34 -3.38 5.76 -2.71
N THR A 35 -3.66 6.80 -1.94
CA THR A 35 -4.17 8.08 -2.46
C THR A 35 -3.13 9.19 -2.29
N PRO A 36 -3.21 10.28 -3.08
CA PRO A 36 -2.33 11.44 -2.90
C PRO A 36 -2.38 12.03 -1.48
N GLU A 37 -3.56 12.06 -0.86
CA GLU A 37 -3.76 12.56 0.50
C GLU A 37 -3.07 11.66 1.53
N MET A 38 -3.24 10.33 1.39
CA MET A 38 -2.59 9.34 2.25
C MET A 38 -1.06 9.42 2.12
N TYR A 39 -0.56 9.54 0.89
CA TYR A 39 0.87 9.69 0.63
C TYR A 39 1.43 10.97 1.28
N ALA A 40 0.74 12.10 1.11
CA ALA A 40 1.14 13.38 1.69
C ALA A 40 1.21 13.33 3.23
N GLU A 41 0.30 12.63 3.90
CA GLU A 41 0.35 12.45 5.36
C GLU A 41 1.47 11.49 5.79
N LEU A 42 1.56 10.34 5.15
CA LEU A 42 2.43 9.25 5.61
C LEU A 42 3.91 9.44 5.21
N ARG A 43 4.22 10.17 4.13
CA ARG A 43 5.61 10.33 3.63
C ARG A 43 6.57 10.98 4.62
N ALA A 44 6.05 11.82 5.52
CA ALA A 44 6.84 12.47 6.56
C ALA A 44 7.14 11.57 7.76
N LYS A 45 6.53 10.37 7.83
CA LYS A 45 6.68 9.44 8.95
C LYS A 45 7.84 8.46 8.67
N SER A 46 8.46 7.99 9.76
CA SER A 46 9.39 6.87 9.72
C SER A 46 9.30 6.06 11.01
N THR A 47 9.60 4.78 10.93
CA THR A 47 9.70 3.89 12.09
C THR A 47 10.97 4.20 12.91
N PRO A 48 11.11 3.67 14.13
CA PRO A 48 12.34 3.85 14.93
C PRO A 48 13.61 3.30 14.25
N SER A 49 13.46 2.34 13.32
CA SER A 49 14.59 1.81 12.54
C SER A 49 14.97 2.73 11.37
N GLY A 50 14.11 3.69 11.01
CA GLY A 50 14.27 4.60 9.89
C GLY A 50 13.49 4.20 8.63
N PHE A 51 12.70 3.12 8.67
CA PHE A 51 11.89 2.66 7.54
C PHE A 51 10.77 3.67 7.22
N THR A 52 10.58 4.00 5.94
CA THR A 52 9.70 5.08 5.47
C THR A 52 8.53 4.58 4.64
N LEU A 53 7.59 5.48 4.30
CA LEU A 53 6.50 5.16 3.37
C LEU A 53 7.01 4.71 1.99
N ASP A 54 8.09 5.32 1.50
CA ASP A 54 8.62 4.95 0.19
C ASP A 54 9.22 3.54 0.23
N ASP A 55 9.86 3.16 1.33
CA ASP A 55 10.41 1.81 1.50
C ASP A 55 9.31 0.72 1.52
N ILE A 56 8.18 0.99 2.17
CA ILE A 56 7.05 0.05 2.22
C ILE A 56 6.42 -0.16 0.84
N ILE A 57 6.30 0.87 0.01
CA ILE A 57 5.61 0.79 -1.29
C ILE A 57 6.52 0.48 -2.48
N GLN A 58 7.85 0.60 -2.34
CA GLN A 58 8.79 0.53 -3.47
C GLN A 58 8.59 -0.74 -4.31
N THR A 59 8.34 -1.88 -3.66
CA THR A 59 8.08 -3.14 -4.38
C THR A 59 6.85 -3.07 -5.28
N GLY A 60 5.78 -2.39 -4.86
CA GLY A 60 4.58 -2.22 -5.69
C GLY A 60 4.74 -1.16 -6.77
N VAL A 61 5.60 -0.16 -6.57
CA VAL A 61 5.96 0.82 -7.60
C VAL A 61 6.78 0.18 -8.72
N ASP A 62 7.80 -0.59 -8.35
CA ASP A 62 8.72 -1.23 -9.31
C ASP A 62 8.07 -2.40 -10.07
N ASN A 63 7.07 -3.04 -9.45
CA ASN A 63 6.38 -4.20 -10.00
C ASN A 63 4.91 -3.86 -10.27
N PRO A 64 4.57 -3.38 -11.49
CA PRO A 64 3.23 -2.87 -11.79
C PRO A 64 2.13 -3.91 -11.63
N GLY A 65 2.46 -5.20 -11.64
CA GLY A 65 1.52 -6.28 -11.34
C GLY A 65 1.84 -7.52 -12.14
N HIS A 66 0.89 -8.46 -12.15
CA HIS A 66 0.97 -9.68 -12.94
C HIS A 66 -0.34 -9.86 -13.73
N PRO A 67 -0.31 -10.36 -14.99
CA PRO A 67 -1.51 -10.42 -15.84
C PRO A 67 -2.70 -11.18 -15.25
N TYR A 68 -2.45 -12.11 -14.33
CA TYR A 68 -3.47 -12.99 -13.75
C TYR A 68 -3.58 -12.94 -12.23
N ILE A 69 -2.61 -12.32 -11.54
CA ILE A 69 -2.49 -12.40 -10.08
C ILE A 69 -2.45 -10.97 -9.55
N MET A 70 -3.32 -10.65 -8.60
CA MET A 70 -3.24 -9.41 -7.85
C MET A 70 -2.16 -9.55 -6.78
N THR A 71 -1.04 -8.86 -6.93
CA THR A 71 0.02 -8.84 -5.91
C THR A 71 -0.32 -7.83 -4.81
N VAL A 72 0.31 -7.97 -3.64
CA VAL A 72 0.08 -7.06 -2.50
C VAL A 72 0.64 -5.67 -2.77
N GLY A 73 1.89 -5.57 -3.25
CA GLY A 73 2.52 -4.30 -3.62
C GLY A 73 3.11 -3.48 -2.47
N CYS A 74 3.18 -4.02 -1.25
CA CYS A 74 3.87 -3.37 -0.14
C CYS A 74 4.50 -4.39 0.84
N VAL A 75 5.48 -3.95 1.64
CA VAL A 75 6.17 -4.77 2.66
C VAL A 75 6.39 -4.02 3.97
N ALA A 76 6.27 -4.70 5.11
CA ALA A 76 6.70 -4.16 6.39
C ALA A 76 8.20 -4.43 6.59
N GLY A 77 8.98 -3.39 6.92
CA GLY A 77 10.42 -3.51 7.19
C GLY A 77 10.73 -3.89 8.63
N ASP A 78 9.81 -3.62 9.55
CA ASP A 78 9.87 -3.89 10.99
C ASP A 78 8.45 -4.01 11.58
N GLU A 79 8.35 -4.31 12.88
CA GLU A 79 7.06 -4.46 13.57
C GLU A 79 6.29 -3.14 13.62
N GLU A 80 6.98 -2.03 13.87
CA GLU A 80 6.39 -0.70 13.99
C GLU A 80 5.81 -0.18 12.67
N SER A 81 6.21 -0.74 11.52
CA SER A 81 5.62 -0.43 10.21
C SER A 81 4.10 -0.60 10.20
N TYR A 82 3.56 -1.60 10.91
CA TYR A 82 2.11 -1.84 10.99
C TYR A 82 1.36 -0.76 11.78
N GLU A 83 2.04 -0.05 12.69
CA GLU A 83 1.46 1.04 13.48
C GLU A 83 1.68 2.40 12.81
N VAL A 84 2.88 2.66 12.33
CA VAL A 84 3.27 3.95 11.71
C VAL A 84 2.55 4.16 10.38
N PHE A 85 2.40 3.11 9.57
CA PHE A 85 1.75 3.15 8.26
C PHE A 85 0.40 2.41 8.27
N LYS A 86 -0.25 2.32 9.43
CA LYS A 86 -1.50 1.55 9.63
C LYS A 86 -2.59 1.87 8.61
N GLU A 87 -2.69 3.12 8.19
CA GLU A 87 -3.73 3.56 7.26
C GLU A 87 -3.60 2.86 5.90
N LEU A 88 -2.38 2.79 5.36
CA LEU A 88 -2.10 2.04 4.14
C LEU A 88 -2.24 0.54 4.38
N VAL A 89 -1.58 0.02 5.42
CA VAL A 89 -1.47 -1.43 5.64
C VAL A 89 -2.83 -2.06 5.95
N GLN A 90 -3.66 -1.39 6.75
CA GLN A 90 -4.99 -1.89 7.09
C GLN A 90 -5.91 -1.93 5.86
N MET A 91 -5.85 -0.91 4.99
CA MET A 91 -6.61 -0.89 3.73
C MET A 91 -6.21 -2.04 2.81
N VAL A 92 -4.91 -2.35 2.71
CA VAL A 92 -4.43 -3.52 1.95
C VAL A 92 -4.92 -4.82 2.58
N VAL A 93 -4.79 -4.97 3.89
CA VAL A 93 -5.23 -6.16 4.63
C VAL A 93 -6.72 -6.41 4.47
N ASP A 94 -7.55 -5.36 4.54
CA ASP A 94 -8.99 -5.49 4.40
C ASP A 94 -9.38 -5.86 2.96
N GLY A 95 -8.67 -5.33 1.96
CA GLY A 95 -8.82 -5.76 0.57
C GLY A 95 -8.50 -7.25 0.37
N VAL A 96 -7.44 -7.77 1.00
CA VAL A 96 -7.09 -9.20 0.93
C VAL A 96 -8.12 -10.06 1.68
N LYS A 97 -8.58 -9.62 2.87
CA LYS A 97 -9.64 -10.33 3.63
C LYS A 97 -10.93 -10.44 2.83
N LEU A 98 -11.31 -9.40 2.08
CA LEU A 98 -12.49 -9.43 1.22
C LEU A 98 -12.37 -10.52 0.14
N LEU A 99 -11.19 -10.67 -0.49
CA LEU A 99 -10.95 -11.72 -1.47
C LEU A 99 -11.06 -13.12 -0.85
N ILE A 100 -10.53 -13.31 0.36
CA ILE A 100 -10.64 -14.58 1.10
C ILE A 100 -12.10 -14.89 1.42
N GLU A 101 -12.88 -13.90 1.85
CA GLU A 101 -14.32 -14.09 2.12
C GLU A 101 -15.07 -14.47 0.84
N MET A 102 -14.79 -13.79 -0.28
CA MET A 102 -15.37 -14.13 -1.58
C MET A 102 -15.05 -15.57 -2.00
N GLU A 103 -13.79 -16.00 -1.85
CA GLU A 103 -13.38 -17.37 -2.15
C GLU A 103 -14.14 -18.40 -1.29
N GLN A 104 -14.23 -18.17 0.02
CA GLN A 104 -14.97 -19.05 0.94
C GLN A 104 -16.47 -19.13 0.62
N ARG A 105 -17.10 -18.02 0.20
CA ARG A 105 -18.51 -18.02 -0.23
C ARG A 105 -18.70 -18.83 -1.50
N LEU A 106 -17.82 -18.65 -2.49
CA LEU A 106 -17.87 -19.40 -3.74
C LEU A 106 -17.68 -20.91 -3.52
N GLU A 107 -16.78 -21.32 -2.62
CA GLU A 107 -16.60 -22.73 -2.23
C GLU A 107 -17.88 -23.35 -1.64
N GLN A 108 -18.69 -22.54 -0.96
CA GLN A 108 -19.98 -22.95 -0.39
C GLN A 108 -21.16 -22.81 -1.37
N GLY A 109 -20.91 -22.39 -2.62
CA GLY A 109 -21.95 -22.15 -3.62
C GLY A 109 -22.81 -20.90 -3.36
N GLN A 110 -22.31 -19.96 -2.56
CA GLN A 110 -22.98 -18.70 -2.25
C GLN A 110 -22.60 -17.61 -3.26
N ALA A 111 -23.52 -16.67 -3.51
CA ALA A 111 -23.27 -15.51 -4.34
C ALA A 111 -22.35 -14.50 -3.63
N ILE A 112 -21.63 -13.69 -4.41
CA ILE A 112 -20.72 -12.64 -3.91
C ILE A 112 -21.11 -11.24 -4.41
N ASP A 113 -22.25 -11.11 -5.09
CA ASP A 113 -22.67 -9.83 -5.70
C ASP A 113 -22.82 -8.69 -4.68
N ASP A 114 -23.12 -9.02 -3.43
CA ASP A 114 -23.21 -8.08 -2.30
C ASP A 114 -21.83 -7.62 -1.78
N LEU A 115 -20.79 -8.40 -2.05
CA LEU A 115 -19.40 -8.11 -1.65
C LEU A 115 -18.62 -7.34 -2.72
N VAL A 116 -19.05 -7.38 -3.98
CA VAL A 116 -18.39 -6.67 -5.07
C VAL A 116 -18.64 -5.17 -4.91
N PRO A 117 -17.60 -4.35 -4.67
CA PRO A 117 -17.77 -2.90 -4.56
C PRO A 117 -18.30 -2.35 -5.89
N ALA A 118 -19.28 -1.45 -5.82
CA ALA A 118 -19.76 -0.75 -7.01
C ALA A 118 -18.58 -0.04 -7.70
N GLN A 119 -18.43 -0.26 -9.02
CA GLN A 119 -17.44 0.46 -9.81
C GLN A 119 -17.80 1.96 -9.77
N LYS A 120 -16.89 2.77 -9.24
CA LYS A 120 -16.94 4.24 -9.36
C LYS A 120 -16.51 4.67 -10.75
#